data_AF-A0A815I0L7-F1
#
_entry.id   AF-A0A815I0L7-F1
#
_cell.length_a   1.000
_cell.length_b   1.000
_cell.length_c   1.000
_cell.angle_alpha   90.00
_cell.angle_beta   90.00
_cell.angle_gamma   90.00
#
_symmetry.space_group_name_H-M   'P 1'
#
loop_
_entity.id
_entity.type
_entity.pdbx_description
1 polymer ?
#
loop_
_entity_poly.entity_id
_entity_poly.type
_entity_poly.pdbx_seq_one_letter_code
_entity_poly.pdbx_strand_id
1 'polypeptide(L)'
;MAKAVECRDYRDYHNDTCTFIRTTDDCKLEDGFIDYLQLVFCVIGDKLLGLGLTVLAGWLFVLFVALGVTADSYFCPALRVIARVLKLSENIAGVTFLAFGNGAPDIFSAIAAVSSAKGGDVGLAFGALFGAGVFVTTVVAGTICLVTPFRSIQRPLLRDIIFFIIASFGAYVAMYDGKIYFAESLGFIIMYVVYLIVLIGGYFVNRRIKDRRALLQAAHTEAAAKTYGSIQTPETTAVSVDEVETAIPDESYVQPDVSLALYLRHAFLPRDDVPWSERGKCGKVLSIVKLPVSLILHFTVPLVDYEKPEHNWNKLLNSFHLLSGPLVVSLLTQLGFYKIANVFPIWAVVAIVGTILCFAMLIVTEHHSKPRYHAGFAFLGFAVSVVWIYSVANEIVNLLTTFGIVFDISNTILGLTFLAWGNSLSDYVSNVVSARQGYPNMGISACYGGPLL
;
A
#
# COMPACT_ATOMS: atom_id res chain seq x y z
N MET A 1 -29.59 9.22 34.53
CA MET A 1 -28.45 8.48 33.96
C MET A 1 -27.22 9.32 34.25
N ALA A 2 -26.22 8.79 34.94
CA ALA A 2 -24.95 9.49 35.10
C ALA A 2 -24.31 9.63 33.71
N LYS A 3 -23.82 10.82 33.37
CA LYS A 3 -23.09 11.06 32.12
C LYS A 3 -21.82 10.19 32.17
N ALA A 4 -21.54 9.44 31.10
CA ALA A 4 -20.29 8.69 31.00
C ALA A 4 -19.12 9.70 31.04
N VAL A 5 -18.07 9.38 31.80
CA VAL A 5 -16.87 10.21 31.88
C VAL A 5 -16.05 9.95 30.63
N GLU A 6 -15.81 11.00 29.84
CA GLU A 6 -15.03 10.91 28.61
C GLU A 6 -13.56 11.25 28.89
N CYS A 7 -12.63 10.68 28.13
CA CYS A 7 -11.22 10.98 28.31
C CYS A 7 -10.90 12.47 28.06
N ARG A 8 -11.75 13.17 27.28
CA ARG A 8 -11.65 14.63 27.05
C ARG A 8 -11.84 15.46 28.32
N ASP A 9 -12.50 14.91 29.35
CA ASP A 9 -12.73 15.59 30.63
C ASP A 9 -11.44 15.70 31.48
N TYR A 10 -10.30 15.18 31.02
CA TYR A 10 -9.01 15.25 31.74
C TYR A 10 -8.60 16.69 32.12
N ARG A 11 -9.05 17.68 31.35
CA ARG A 11 -8.75 19.10 31.59
C ARG A 11 -9.34 19.60 32.91
N ASP A 12 -10.41 19.00 33.40
CA ASP A 12 -11.03 19.38 34.68
C ASP A 12 -10.20 18.89 35.89
N TYR A 13 -9.20 18.02 35.67
CA TYR A 13 -8.41 17.35 36.70
C TYR A 13 -6.93 17.75 36.68
N HIS A 14 -6.62 19.04 36.57
CA HIS A 14 -5.26 19.61 36.40
C HIS A 14 -4.16 19.11 37.38
N ASN A 15 -4.50 18.71 38.60
CA ASN A 15 -3.50 18.24 39.58
C ASN A 15 -3.34 16.70 39.60
N ASP A 16 -4.25 15.96 38.96
CA ASP A 16 -4.31 14.49 38.99
C ASP A 16 -4.46 13.88 37.59
N THR A 17 -4.04 14.60 36.54
CA THR A 17 -4.20 14.22 35.12
C THR A 17 -3.73 12.80 34.83
N CYS A 18 -2.52 12.43 35.30
CA CYS A 18 -1.98 11.09 35.09
C CYS A 18 -2.80 10.01 35.81
N THR A 19 -3.28 10.29 37.03
CA THR A 19 -4.14 9.36 37.77
C THR A 19 -5.44 9.15 37.02
N PHE A 20 -6.09 10.23 36.58
CA PHE A 20 -7.31 10.17 35.77
C PHE A 20 -7.12 9.31 34.51
N ILE A 21 -6.07 9.58 33.72
CA ILE A 21 -5.79 8.82 32.48
C ILE A 21 -5.59 7.33 32.74
N ARG A 22 -4.96 6.96 33.86
CA ARG A 22 -4.77 5.54 34.22
C ARG A 22 -6.03 4.85 34.70
N THR A 23 -6.91 5.57 35.39
CA THR A 23 -8.12 5.00 36.00
C THR A 23 -9.32 5.00 35.07
N THR A 24 -9.37 5.90 34.09
CA THR A 24 -10.49 6.06 33.17
C THR A 24 -10.36 5.08 32.00
N ASP A 25 -11.32 4.17 31.86
CA ASP A 25 -11.28 3.14 30.80
C ASP A 25 -11.41 3.71 29.38
N ASP A 26 -12.04 4.87 29.22
CA ASP A 26 -12.13 5.58 27.95
C ASP A 26 -10.76 6.08 27.45
N CYS A 27 -9.81 6.35 28.36
CA CYS A 27 -8.46 6.77 28.01
C CYS A 27 -7.54 5.63 27.58
N LYS A 28 -7.91 4.37 27.83
CA LYS A 28 -7.10 3.22 27.42
C LYS A 28 -7.31 2.97 25.93
N LEU A 29 -6.30 3.16 25.10
CA LEU A 29 -6.39 2.86 23.67
C LEU A 29 -6.29 1.33 23.49
N GLU A 30 -7.30 0.71 22.89
CA GLU A 30 -7.34 -0.74 22.62
C GLU A 30 -6.65 -1.03 21.28
N ASP A 31 -5.92 -2.15 21.22
CA ASP A 31 -5.19 -2.64 20.03
C ASP A 31 -3.94 -1.86 19.58
N GLY A 32 -3.39 -0.98 20.43
CA GLY A 32 -2.07 -0.36 20.27
C GLY A 32 -0.96 -1.03 21.07
N PHE A 33 0.28 -0.95 20.60
CA PHE A 33 1.48 -1.32 21.33
C PHE A 33 1.91 -0.25 22.33
N ILE A 34 1.62 1.03 22.03
CA ILE A 34 2.04 2.18 22.83
C ILE A 34 0.82 2.96 23.32
N ASP A 35 0.72 3.15 24.64
CA ASP A 35 -0.25 4.07 25.23
C ASP A 35 0.31 5.50 25.23
N TYR A 36 -0.04 6.24 24.18
CA TYR A 36 0.47 7.60 23.93
C TYR A 36 -0.03 8.63 24.96
N LEU A 37 -1.24 8.46 25.49
CA LEU A 37 -1.79 9.33 26.54
C LEU A 37 -0.98 9.17 27.83
N GLN A 38 -0.72 7.93 28.25
CA GLN A 38 0.15 7.69 29.40
C GLN A 38 1.58 8.17 29.16
N LEU A 39 2.12 7.99 27.95
CA LEU A 39 3.47 8.47 27.63
C LEU A 39 3.58 10.00 27.80
N VAL A 40 2.61 10.75 27.28
CA VAL A 40 2.63 12.22 27.34
C VAL A 40 2.37 12.74 28.75
N PHE A 41 1.30 12.27 29.40
CA PHE A 41 0.85 12.85 30.66
C PHE A 41 1.49 12.21 31.91
N CYS A 42 1.89 10.93 31.86
CA CYS A 42 2.49 10.24 33.01
C CYS A 42 4.02 10.12 32.94
N VAL A 43 4.62 9.95 31.75
CA VAL A 43 6.08 9.74 31.63
C VAL A 43 6.80 11.07 31.37
N ILE A 44 6.35 11.84 30.38
CA ILE A 44 6.94 13.15 30.05
C ILE A 44 6.47 14.22 31.04
N GLY A 45 5.18 14.19 31.37
CA GLY A 45 4.54 15.06 32.34
C GLY A 45 4.12 16.43 31.78
N ASP A 46 3.13 17.04 32.42
CA ASP A 46 2.41 18.23 31.94
C ASP A 46 3.34 19.43 31.65
N LYS A 47 4.43 19.58 32.41
CA LYS A 47 5.39 20.68 32.24
C LYS A 47 6.16 20.62 30.92
N LEU A 48 6.32 19.44 30.33
CA LEU A 48 7.04 19.20 29.09
C LEU A 48 6.10 18.77 27.94
N LEU A 49 4.80 19.06 28.07
CA LEU A 49 3.77 18.69 27.10
C LEU A 49 4.14 19.10 25.67
N GLY A 50 4.63 20.32 25.46
CA GLY A 50 5.05 20.79 24.13
C GLY A 50 6.15 19.94 23.50
N LEU A 51 7.16 19.56 24.28
CA LEU A 51 8.22 18.66 23.81
C LEU A 51 7.64 17.27 23.49
N GLY A 52 6.79 16.73 24.37
CA GLY A 52 6.12 15.46 24.13
C GLY A 52 5.33 15.45 22.83
N LEU A 53 4.53 16.48 22.58
CA LEU A 53 3.77 16.63 21.34
C LEU A 53 4.67 16.72 20.10
N THR A 54 5.81 17.41 20.18
CA THR A 54 6.76 17.46 19.05
C THR A 54 7.41 16.10 18.77
N VAL A 55 7.75 15.33 19.81
CA VAL A 55 8.27 13.96 19.65
C VAL A 55 7.21 13.05 19.04
N LEU A 56 5.97 13.11 19.53
CA LEU A 56 4.86 12.37 18.96
C LEU A 56 4.60 12.75 17.49
N ALA A 57 4.68 14.03 17.14
CA ALA A 57 4.48 14.47 15.75
C ALA A 57 5.60 13.93 14.83
N GLY A 58 6.84 13.89 15.31
CA GLY A 58 7.95 13.24 14.62
C GLY A 58 7.73 11.72 14.46
N TRP A 59 7.22 11.06 15.50
CA TRP A 59 6.86 9.64 15.45
C TRP A 59 5.71 9.36 14.47
N LEU A 60 4.67 10.20 14.42
CA LEU A 60 3.59 10.14 13.44
C LEU A 60 4.13 10.13 12.01
N PHE A 61 5.07 11.04 11.73
CA PHE A 61 5.70 11.12 10.42
C PHE A 61 6.46 9.84 10.07
N VAL A 62 7.19 9.25 11.02
CA VAL A 62 7.88 7.97 10.83
C VAL A 62 6.88 6.84 10.55
N LEU A 63 5.74 6.80 11.26
CA LEU A 63 4.70 5.81 11.03
C LEU A 63 4.08 5.93 9.62
N PHE A 64 3.80 7.15 9.13
CA PHE A 64 3.34 7.33 7.75
C PHE A 64 4.39 6.91 6.71
N VAL A 65 5.67 7.18 6.95
CA VAL A 65 6.76 6.65 6.11
C VAL A 65 6.77 5.12 6.16
N ALA A 66 6.57 4.51 7.32
CA ALA A 66 6.49 3.06 7.46
C ALA A 66 5.32 2.44 6.70
N LEU A 67 4.13 3.05 6.78
CA LEU A 67 2.95 2.61 6.05
C LEU A 67 3.22 2.65 4.52
N GLY A 68 3.72 3.79 4.02
CA GLY A 68 4.01 3.96 2.59
C GLY A 68 5.11 3.02 2.07
N VAL A 69 6.18 2.82 2.83
CA VAL A 69 7.28 1.92 2.43
C VAL A 69 6.82 0.46 2.44
N THR A 70 6.01 0.05 3.42
CA THR A 70 5.46 -1.31 3.48
C THR A 70 4.55 -1.58 2.29
N ALA A 71 3.67 -0.63 1.94
CA ALA A 71 2.77 -0.73 0.80
C ALA A 71 3.54 -0.81 -0.54
N ASP A 72 4.39 0.17 -0.82
CA ASP A 72 5.04 0.32 -2.12
C ASP A 72 6.16 -0.69 -2.35
N SER A 73 7.04 -0.88 -1.35
CA SER A 73 8.27 -1.68 -1.52
C SER A 73 8.11 -3.17 -1.20
N TYR A 74 7.04 -3.58 -0.51
CA TYR A 74 6.85 -4.97 -0.08
C TYR A 74 5.49 -5.56 -0.50
N PHE A 75 4.39 -4.90 -0.15
CA PHE A 75 3.04 -5.40 -0.42
C PHE A 75 2.72 -5.47 -1.93
N CYS A 76 2.94 -4.37 -2.67
CA CYS A 76 2.68 -4.31 -4.10
C CYS A 76 3.50 -5.32 -4.93
N PRO A 77 4.82 -5.45 -4.77
CA PRO A 77 5.61 -6.46 -5.47
C PRO A 77 5.17 -7.90 -5.17
N ALA A 78 4.87 -8.21 -3.90
CA ALA A 78 4.37 -9.54 -3.52
C ALA A 78 3.06 -9.88 -4.25
N LEU A 79 2.15 -8.91 -4.36
CA LEU A 79 0.90 -9.06 -5.07
C LEU A 79 1.09 -9.29 -6.58
N ARG A 80 2.06 -8.61 -7.21
CA ARG A 80 2.43 -8.84 -8.63
C ARG A 80 2.93 -10.26 -8.87
N VAL A 81 3.76 -10.78 -7.97
CA VAL A 81 4.27 -12.15 -8.05
C VAL A 81 3.14 -13.16 -7.88
N ILE A 82 2.25 -12.97 -6.89
CA ILE A 82 1.07 -13.83 -6.69
C ILE A 82 0.21 -13.87 -7.95
N ALA A 83 -0.03 -12.73 -8.59
CA ALA A 83 -0.82 -12.67 -9.82
C ALA A 83 -0.19 -13.48 -10.97
N ARG A 84 1.15 -13.44 -11.11
CA ARG A 84 1.89 -14.25 -12.09
C ARG A 84 1.83 -15.74 -11.76
N VAL A 85 1.95 -16.12 -10.48
CA VAL A 85 1.85 -17.53 -10.02
C VAL A 85 0.47 -18.11 -10.30
N LEU A 86 -0.59 -17.32 -10.09
CA LEU A 86 -1.97 -17.69 -10.39
C LEU A 86 -2.28 -17.71 -11.90
N LYS A 87 -1.30 -17.46 -12.77
CA LYS A 87 -1.44 -17.40 -14.23
C LYS A 87 -2.57 -16.48 -14.70
N LEU A 88 -2.80 -15.39 -13.99
CA LEU A 88 -3.76 -14.38 -14.42
C LEU A 88 -3.22 -13.70 -15.66
N SER A 89 -4.08 -13.48 -16.66
CA SER A 89 -3.67 -12.71 -17.85
C SER A 89 -3.16 -11.34 -17.42
N GLU A 90 -2.10 -10.82 -18.07
CA GLU A 90 -1.51 -9.53 -17.71
C GLU A 90 -2.54 -8.40 -17.68
N ASN A 91 -3.57 -8.49 -18.52
CA ASN A 91 -4.68 -7.54 -18.54
C ASN A 91 -5.56 -7.61 -17.27
N ILE A 92 -5.80 -8.80 -16.71
CA ILE A 92 -6.60 -8.97 -15.48
C ILE A 92 -5.75 -8.68 -14.24
N ALA A 93 -4.50 -9.12 -14.23
CA ALA A 93 -3.55 -8.86 -13.17
C ALA A 93 -3.28 -7.35 -13.02
N GLY A 94 -3.06 -6.65 -14.14
CA GLY A 94 -2.80 -5.21 -14.15
C GLY A 94 -4.00 -4.34 -13.78
N VAL A 95 -5.23 -4.77 -14.05
CA VAL A 95 -6.44 -3.97 -13.73
C VAL A 95 -7.00 -4.29 -12.34
N THR A 96 -6.90 -5.54 -11.87
CA THR A 96 -7.55 -5.97 -10.62
C THR A 96 -6.57 -6.06 -9.47
N PHE A 97 -5.43 -6.75 -9.66
CA PHE A 97 -4.45 -6.95 -8.61
C PHE A 97 -3.62 -5.69 -8.38
N LEU A 98 -3.26 -4.93 -9.41
CA LEU A 98 -2.58 -3.64 -9.22
C LEU A 98 -3.48 -2.61 -8.52
N ALA A 99 -4.77 -2.56 -8.87
CA ALA A 99 -5.75 -1.70 -8.23
C ALA A 99 -5.95 -2.09 -6.75
N PHE A 100 -6.06 -3.39 -6.46
CA PHE A 100 -6.08 -3.90 -5.09
C PHE A 100 -4.77 -3.59 -4.35
N GLY A 101 -3.63 -3.64 -5.04
CA GLY A 101 -2.31 -3.29 -4.51
C GLY A 101 -2.26 -1.89 -3.91
N ASN A 102 -2.83 -0.93 -4.62
CA ASN A 102 -2.83 0.47 -4.19
C ASN A 102 -3.93 0.76 -3.15
N GLY A 103 -5.13 0.16 -3.28
CA GLY A 103 -6.25 0.42 -2.36
C GLY A 103 -6.27 -0.43 -1.09
N ALA A 104 -5.56 -1.56 -1.06
CA ALA A 104 -5.58 -2.43 0.12
C ALA A 104 -4.95 -1.81 1.38
N PRO A 105 -3.85 -1.04 1.31
CA PRO A 105 -3.38 -0.28 2.46
C PRO A 105 -4.45 0.64 3.06
N ASP A 106 -5.26 1.28 2.22
CA ASP A 106 -6.36 2.15 2.66
C ASP A 106 -7.48 1.34 3.33
N ILE A 107 -7.86 0.20 2.73
CA ILE A 107 -8.86 -0.71 3.32
C ILE A 107 -8.39 -1.22 4.69
N PHE A 108 -7.15 -1.70 4.80
CA PHE A 108 -6.63 -2.21 6.07
C PHE A 108 -6.47 -1.10 7.10
N SER A 109 -6.09 0.11 6.70
CA SER A 109 -6.02 1.26 7.59
C SER A 109 -7.40 1.73 8.06
N ALA A 110 -8.42 1.64 7.19
CA ALA A 110 -9.80 1.94 7.55
C ALA A 110 -10.36 0.89 8.51
N ILE A 111 -10.07 -0.40 8.28
CA ILE A 111 -10.45 -1.48 9.21
C ILE A 111 -9.81 -1.25 10.57
N ALA A 112 -8.52 -0.95 10.62
CA ALA A 112 -7.79 -0.55 11.83
C ALA A 112 -8.49 0.62 12.57
N ALA A 113 -8.85 1.68 11.84
CA ALA A 113 -9.55 2.82 12.40
C ALA A 113 -10.95 2.48 12.95
N VAL A 114 -11.68 1.54 12.33
CA VAL A 114 -12.99 1.06 12.82
C VAL A 114 -12.82 0.13 14.01
N SER A 115 -11.86 -0.79 13.99
CA SER A 115 -11.63 -1.73 15.09
C SER A 115 -11.20 -1.04 16.37
N SER A 116 -10.43 0.04 16.27
CA SER A 116 -9.99 0.82 17.43
C SER A 116 -11.01 1.88 17.89
N ALA A 117 -12.17 2.02 17.23
CA ALA A 117 -13.17 3.01 17.61
C ALA A 117 -13.97 2.59 18.86
N LYS A 118 -13.79 3.31 19.97
CA LYS A 118 -14.56 3.12 21.21
C LYS A 118 -15.94 3.77 21.15
N GLY A 119 -16.91 3.16 21.82
CA GLY A 119 -18.26 3.72 22.01
C GLY A 119 -19.11 3.87 20.73
N GLY A 120 -18.66 3.32 19.60
CA GLY A 120 -19.32 3.50 18.30
C GLY A 120 -19.00 4.80 17.59
N ASP A 121 -18.02 5.60 18.06
CA ASP A 121 -17.52 6.79 17.35
C ASP A 121 -16.60 6.39 16.19
N VAL A 122 -17.20 5.86 15.13
CA VAL A 122 -16.54 5.53 13.85
C VAL A 122 -16.24 6.77 13.01
N GLY A 123 -16.41 7.98 13.56
CA GLY A 123 -16.18 9.25 12.87
C GLY A 123 -14.76 9.38 12.33
N LEU A 124 -13.76 8.80 13.01
CA LEU A 124 -12.37 8.77 12.54
C LEU A 124 -12.24 7.99 11.21
N ALA A 125 -12.84 6.80 11.14
CA ALA A 125 -12.75 5.94 9.96
C ALA A 125 -13.50 6.51 8.75
N PHE A 126 -14.73 7.00 8.96
CA PHE A 126 -15.47 7.69 7.91
C PHE A 126 -14.76 8.97 7.47
N GLY A 127 -14.24 9.75 8.43
CA GLY A 127 -13.43 10.93 8.14
C GLY A 127 -12.23 10.58 7.27
N ALA A 128 -11.50 9.51 7.58
CA ALA A 128 -10.36 9.07 6.79
C ALA A 128 -10.72 8.68 5.36
N LEU A 129 -11.77 7.88 5.17
CA LEU A 129 -12.22 7.42 3.84
C LEU A 129 -12.66 8.59 2.96
N PHE A 130 -13.53 9.46 3.47
CA PHE A 130 -14.01 10.63 2.73
C PHE A 130 -12.90 11.66 2.52
N GLY A 131 -12.06 11.89 3.53
CA GLY A 131 -10.94 12.81 3.46
C GLY A 131 -9.93 12.38 2.40
N ALA A 132 -9.62 11.08 2.31
CA ALA A 132 -8.74 10.52 1.29
C ALA A 132 -9.31 10.76 -0.11
N GLY A 133 -10.59 10.45 -0.31
CA GLY A 133 -11.29 10.72 -1.57
C GLY A 133 -11.27 12.19 -1.97
N VAL A 134 -11.57 13.10 -1.03
CA VAL A 134 -11.51 14.54 -1.27
C VAL A 134 -10.08 14.99 -1.58
N PHE A 135 -9.08 14.56 -0.81
CA PHE A 135 -7.68 14.92 -1.03
C PHE A 135 -7.18 14.46 -2.40
N VAL A 136 -7.44 13.22 -2.78
CA VAL A 136 -7.01 12.65 -4.06
C VAL A 136 -7.72 13.34 -5.24
N THR A 137 -9.04 13.52 -5.16
CA THR A 137 -9.80 14.14 -6.26
C THR A 137 -9.57 15.64 -6.40
N THR A 138 -9.21 16.35 -5.33
CA THR A 138 -8.96 17.80 -5.37
C THR A 138 -7.48 18.14 -5.51
N VAL A 139 -6.66 17.77 -4.54
CA VAL A 139 -5.23 18.15 -4.46
C VAL A 139 -4.41 17.39 -5.49
N VAL A 140 -4.54 16.06 -5.56
CA VAL A 140 -3.72 15.24 -6.47
C VAL A 140 -4.13 15.51 -7.92
N ALA A 141 -5.42 15.37 -8.25
CA ALA A 141 -5.90 15.63 -9.60
C ALA A 141 -5.65 17.08 -10.05
N GLY A 142 -5.84 18.05 -9.15
CA GLY A 142 -5.52 19.46 -9.40
C GLY A 142 -4.04 19.67 -9.71
N THR A 143 -3.16 19.02 -8.95
CA THR A 143 -1.71 19.09 -9.18
C THR A 143 -1.32 18.50 -10.53
N ILE A 144 -1.91 17.36 -10.95
CA ILE A 144 -1.66 16.76 -12.26
C ILE A 144 -2.05 17.72 -13.40
N CYS A 145 -3.20 18.39 -13.26
CA CYS A 145 -3.66 19.39 -14.22
C CYS A 145 -2.73 20.61 -14.31
N LEU A 146 -2.13 21.03 -13.18
CA LEU A 146 -1.19 22.15 -13.14
C LEU A 146 0.18 21.80 -13.72
N VAL A 147 0.68 20.58 -13.44
CA VAL A 147 2.03 20.16 -13.83
C VAL A 147 2.10 19.77 -15.31
N THR A 148 1.08 19.08 -15.82
CA THR A 148 1.04 18.60 -17.20
C THR A 148 -0.34 18.85 -17.79
N PRO A 149 -0.61 19.99 -18.44
CA PRO A 149 -1.88 20.22 -19.11
C PRO A 149 -2.05 19.21 -20.26
N PHE A 150 -3.21 18.55 -20.31
CA PHE A 150 -3.48 17.45 -21.24
C PHE A 150 -4.93 17.45 -21.70
N ARG A 151 -5.21 16.77 -22.83
CA ARG A 151 -6.58 16.48 -23.28
C ARG A 151 -7.04 15.17 -22.66
N SER A 152 -8.08 15.23 -21.84
CA SER A 152 -8.59 14.06 -21.12
C SER A 152 -9.39 13.10 -22.02
N ILE A 153 -9.33 11.80 -21.71
CA ILE A 153 -10.20 10.80 -22.35
C ILE A 153 -11.59 10.90 -21.71
N GLN A 154 -12.50 11.59 -22.40
CA GLN A 154 -13.79 12.00 -21.84
C GLN A 154 -14.68 10.85 -21.34
N ARG A 155 -14.70 9.68 -22.01
CA ARG A 155 -15.67 8.62 -21.69
C ARG A 155 -15.33 7.81 -20.41
N PRO A 156 -14.11 7.26 -20.24
CA PRO A 156 -13.77 6.54 -19.02
C PRO A 156 -13.76 7.45 -17.79
N LEU A 157 -13.24 8.67 -17.92
CA LEU A 157 -13.20 9.63 -16.83
C LEU A 157 -14.61 10.05 -16.38
N LEU A 158 -15.52 10.34 -17.33
CA LEU A 158 -16.90 10.68 -17.00
C LEU A 158 -17.63 9.52 -16.30
N ARG A 159 -17.39 8.27 -16.72
CA ARG A 159 -17.91 7.09 -16.03
C ARG A 159 -17.45 7.08 -14.57
N ASP A 160 -16.14 7.22 -14.33
CA ASP A 160 -15.57 7.15 -12.98
C ASP A 160 -16.12 8.26 -12.07
N ILE A 161 -16.24 9.49 -12.61
CA ILE A 161 -16.87 10.62 -11.89
C ILE A 161 -18.35 10.35 -11.57
N ILE A 162 -19.12 9.78 -12.50
CA ILE A 162 -20.54 9.47 -12.26
C ILE A 162 -20.68 8.44 -11.14
N PHE A 163 -19.91 7.34 -11.18
CA PHE A 163 -19.94 6.34 -10.12
C PHE A 163 -19.50 6.91 -8.78
N PHE A 164 -18.48 7.77 -8.77
CA PHE A 164 -18.01 8.44 -7.54
C PHE A 164 -19.08 9.36 -6.92
N ILE A 165 -19.81 10.13 -7.75
CA ILE A 165 -20.92 10.96 -7.30
C ILE A 165 -22.05 10.09 -6.74
N ILE A 166 -22.42 9.01 -7.42
CA ILE A 166 -23.45 8.07 -6.95
C ILE A 166 -23.04 7.45 -5.60
N ALA A 167 -21.79 7.00 -5.48
CA ALA A 167 -21.25 6.41 -4.26
C ALA A 167 -21.27 7.41 -3.09
N SER A 168 -20.76 8.62 -3.32
CA SER A 168 -20.71 9.67 -2.30
C SER A 168 -22.10 10.13 -1.87
N PHE A 169 -23.03 10.25 -2.81
CA PHE A 169 -24.42 10.58 -2.50
C PHE A 169 -25.13 9.45 -1.75
N GLY A 170 -24.93 8.20 -2.17
CA GLY A 170 -25.44 7.03 -1.45
C GLY A 170 -24.91 6.98 -0.02
N ALA A 171 -23.64 7.33 0.19
CA ALA A 171 -23.03 7.31 1.53
C ALA A 171 -23.59 8.43 2.41
N TYR A 172 -23.84 9.61 1.85
CA TYR A 172 -24.60 10.66 2.54
C TYR A 172 -25.99 10.18 2.96
N VAL A 173 -26.74 9.52 2.07
CA VAL A 173 -28.08 9.00 2.38
C VAL A 173 -28.04 7.96 3.51
N ALA A 174 -27.11 7.00 3.43
CA ALA A 174 -26.94 5.95 4.45
C ALA A 174 -26.50 6.49 5.82
N MET A 175 -25.90 7.68 5.88
CA MET A 175 -25.48 8.31 7.12
C MET A 175 -26.49 9.34 7.66
N TYR A 176 -27.50 9.71 6.86
CA TYR A 176 -28.39 10.83 7.16
C TYR A 176 -29.21 10.60 8.44
N ASP A 177 -29.63 9.36 8.71
CA ASP A 177 -30.41 8.99 9.88
C ASP A 177 -29.56 8.49 11.06
N GLY A 178 -28.22 8.48 10.89
CA GLY A 178 -27.26 8.00 11.88
C GLY A 178 -27.27 6.49 12.11
N LYS A 179 -27.96 5.69 11.27
CA LYS A 179 -28.03 4.23 11.40
C LYS A 179 -27.76 3.56 10.06
N ILE A 180 -26.67 2.80 10.00
CA ILE A 180 -26.32 2.06 8.78
C ILE A 180 -27.04 0.70 8.79
N TYR A 181 -27.89 0.48 7.78
CA TYR A 181 -28.59 -0.78 7.59
C TYR A 181 -27.78 -1.75 6.72
N PHE A 182 -27.92 -3.05 6.96
CA PHE A 182 -27.26 -4.09 6.16
C PHE A 182 -27.57 -3.98 4.66
N ALA A 183 -28.78 -3.56 4.29
CA ALA A 183 -29.19 -3.38 2.89
C ALA A 183 -28.39 -2.26 2.21
N GLU A 184 -28.03 -1.20 2.93
CA GLU A 184 -27.24 -0.09 2.41
C GLU A 184 -25.78 -0.53 2.21
N SER A 185 -25.20 -1.24 3.18
CA SER A 185 -23.86 -1.82 3.07
C SER A 185 -23.76 -2.81 1.89
N LEU A 186 -24.77 -3.68 1.73
CA LEU A 186 -24.84 -4.59 0.58
C LEU A 186 -25.00 -3.82 -0.74
N GLY A 187 -25.74 -2.71 -0.73
CA GLY A 187 -25.89 -1.79 -1.86
C GLY A 187 -24.56 -1.25 -2.37
N PHE A 188 -23.64 -0.83 -1.47
CA PHE A 188 -22.29 -0.39 -1.85
C PHE A 188 -21.47 -1.49 -2.51
N ILE A 189 -21.52 -2.72 -1.96
CA ILE A 189 -20.81 -3.87 -2.55
C ILE A 189 -21.34 -4.18 -3.95
N ILE A 190 -22.66 -4.18 -4.13
CA ILE A 190 -23.28 -4.41 -5.44
C ILE A 190 -22.88 -3.30 -6.42
N MET A 191 -22.92 -2.04 -6.00
CA MET A 191 -22.51 -0.90 -6.82
C MET A 191 -21.04 -1.03 -7.25
N TYR A 192 -20.14 -1.43 -6.36
CA TYR A 192 -18.74 -1.69 -6.69
C TYR A 192 -18.59 -2.80 -7.74
N VAL A 193 -19.31 -3.92 -7.60
CA VAL A 193 -19.33 -5.00 -8.59
C VAL A 193 -19.84 -4.51 -9.95
N VAL A 194 -20.91 -3.70 -9.97
CA VAL A 194 -21.44 -3.08 -11.19
C VAL A 194 -20.40 -2.16 -11.82
N TYR A 195 -19.73 -1.32 -11.03
CA TYR A 195 -18.64 -0.47 -11.48
C TYR A 195 -17.52 -1.29 -12.15
N LEU A 196 -17.07 -2.38 -11.52
CA LEU A 196 -16.06 -3.28 -12.10
C LEU A 196 -16.52 -3.90 -13.42
N ILE A 197 -17.77 -4.35 -13.53
CA ILE A 197 -18.31 -4.90 -14.78
C ILE A 197 -18.30 -3.84 -15.90
N VAL A 198 -18.72 -2.60 -15.60
CA VAL A 198 -18.71 -1.50 -16.59
C VAL A 198 -17.28 -1.08 -16.93
N LEU A 199 -16.37 -1.07 -15.95
CA LEU A 199 -14.95 -0.77 -16.12
C LEU A 199 -14.30 -1.76 -17.08
N ILE A 200 -14.41 -3.06 -16.77
CA ILE A 200 -13.82 -4.16 -17.51
C ILE A 200 -14.49 -4.29 -18.89
N GLY A 201 -15.82 -4.24 -18.95
CA GLY A 201 -16.57 -4.28 -20.21
C GLY A 201 -16.20 -3.12 -21.14
N GLY A 202 -16.08 -1.90 -20.60
CA GLY A 202 -15.65 -0.72 -21.35
C GLY A 202 -14.22 -0.86 -21.90
N TYR A 203 -13.30 -1.44 -21.13
CA TYR A 203 -11.95 -1.75 -21.59
C TYR A 203 -11.97 -2.71 -22.81
N PHE A 204 -12.71 -3.82 -22.72
CA PHE A 204 -12.80 -4.80 -23.81
C PHE A 204 -13.46 -4.24 -25.06
N VAL A 205 -14.55 -3.47 -24.92
CA VAL A 205 -15.23 -2.84 -26.06
C VAL A 205 -14.29 -1.84 -26.75
N ASN A 206 -13.60 -1.00 -25.98
CA ASN A 206 -12.69 -0.01 -26.55
C ASN A 206 -11.50 -0.67 -27.27
N ARG A 207 -10.98 -1.78 -26.73
CA ARG A 207 -9.94 -2.59 -27.37
C ARG A 207 -10.44 -3.16 -28.70
N ARG A 208 -11.60 -3.83 -28.72
CA ARG A 208 -12.19 -4.36 -29.97
C ARG A 208 -12.45 -3.28 -31.01
N ILE A 209 -12.89 -2.09 -30.61
CA ILE A 209 -13.10 -0.96 -31.52
C ILE A 209 -11.76 -0.48 -32.11
N LYS A 210 -10.70 -0.36 -31.29
CA LYS A 210 -9.36 0.00 -31.78
C LYS A 210 -8.82 -1.04 -32.76
N ASP A 211 -8.90 -2.32 -32.41
CA ASP A 211 -8.43 -3.41 -33.27
C ASP A 211 -9.17 -3.40 -34.61
N ARG A 212 -10.50 -3.23 -34.59
CA ARG A 212 -11.31 -3.12 -35.81
C ARG A 212 -10.97 -1.87 -36.63
N ARG A 213 -10.68 -0.73 -36.01
CA ARG A 213 -10.24 0.49 -36.73
C ARG A 213 -8.87 0.32 -37.35
N ALA A 214 -7.93 -0.33 -36.67
CA ALA A 214 -6.60 -0.62 -37.20
C ALA A 214 -6.69 -1.56 -38.40
N LEU A 215 -7.53 -2.60 -38.33
CA LEU A 215 -7.81 -3.50 -39.45
C LEU A 215 -8.45 -2.76 -40.64
N LEU A 216 -9.43 -1.89 -40.39
CA LEU A 216 -10.05 -1.08 -41.44
C LEU A 216 -9.06 -0.10 -42.08
N GLN A 217 -8.20 0.55 -41.28
CA GLN A 217 -7.14 1.42 -41.80
C GLN A 217 -6.15 0.63 -42.64
N ALA A 218 -5.68 -0.53 -42.17
CA ALA A 218 -4.80 -1.40 -42.95
C ALA A 218 -5.44 -1.83 -44.28
N ALA A 219 -6.73 -2.20 -44.27
CA ALA A 219 -7.47 -2.53 -45.49
C ALA A 219 -7.61 -1.34 -46.45
N HIS A 220 -7.83 -0.11 -45.94
CA HIS A 220 -7.86 1.10 -46.76
C HIS A 220 -6.49 1.44 -47.36
N THR A 221 -5.40 1.29 -46.60
CA THR A 221 -4.03 1.50 -47.11
C THR A 221 -3.68 0.48 -48.19
N GLU A 222 -4.08 -0.78 -48.01
CA GLU A 222 -3.87 -1.83 -49.01
C GLU A 222 -4.71 -1.59 -50.28
N ALA A 223 -5.95 -1.13 -50.14
CA ALA A 223 -6.80 -0.75 -51.27
C ALA A 223 -6.26 0.48 -52.03
N ALA A 224 -5.71 1.47 -51.30
CA ALA A 224 -5.04 2.62 -51.90
C ALA A 224 -3.75 2.21 -52.63
N ALA A 225 -2.96 1.30 -52.04
CA ALA A 225 -1.76 0.74 -52.67
C ALA A 225 -2.08 -0.07 -53.93
N LYS A 226 -3.18 -0.84 -53.94
CA LYS A 226 -3.66 -1.56 -55.14
C LYS A 226 -4.16 -0.62 -56.25
N THR A 227 -4.73 0.52 -55.89
CA THR A 227 -5.19 1.55 -56.85
C THR A 227 -4.03 2.34 -57.45
N TYR A 228 -2.95 2.55 -56.69
CA TYR A 228 -1.72 3.18 -57.18
C TYR A 228 -0.80 2.19 -57.93
N GLY A 229 -0.85 0.91 -57.55
CA GLY A 229 -0.09 -0.19 -58.17
C GLY A 229 -0.60 -0.65 -59.54
N SER A 230 -1.78 -0.19 -59.99
CA SER A 230 -2.24 -0.47 -61.36
C SER A 230 -1.63 0.44 -62.43
N ILE A 231 -0.68 1.33 -62.07
CA ILE A 231 -0.02 2.25 -63.02
C ILE A 231 1.44 1.85 -63.33
N GLN A 232 2.07 0.92 -62.61
CA GLN A 232 3.47 0.54 -62.93
C GLN A 232 3.83 -0.89 -62.50
N THR A 233 4.25 -1.68 -63.48
CA THR A 233 5.25 -2.76 -63.36
C THR A 233 6.24 -2.59 -64.52
N PRO A 234 7.53 -3.00 -64.43
CA PRO A 234 8.08 -3.93 -63.44
C PRO A 234 9.42 -3.50 -62.82
N GLU A 235 9.97 -4.43 -62.03
CA GLU A 235 11.38 -4.56 -61.62
C GLU A 235 11.90 -3.65 -60.49
N THR A 236 11.80 -4.17 -59.25
CA THR A 236 13.02 -4.26 -58.42
C THR A 236 12.92 -5.41 -57.43
N THR A 237 14.00 -6.18 -57.40
CA THR A 237 14.36 -7.31 -56.55
C THR A 237 13.86 -7.22 -55.10
N ALA A 238 13.19 -8.29 -54.67
CA ALA A 238 12.93 -8.57 -53.26
C ALA A 238 14.28 -8.70 -52.51
N VAL A 239 14.56 -7.73 -51.65
CA VAL A 239 15.59 -7.88 -50.61
C VAL A 239 14.88 -8.49 -49.41
N SER A 240 15.24 -9.71 -49.06
CA SER A 240 14.88 -10.35 -47.80
C SER A 240 15.38 -9.47 -46.65
N VAL A 241 14.45 -8.96 -45.84
CA VAL A 241 14.78 -8.43 -44.53
C VAL A 241 14.98 -9.66 -43.65
N ASP A 242 16.24 -10.04 -43.45
CA ASP A 242 16.59 -11.02 -42.43
C ASP A 242 16.07 -10.51 -41.09
N GLU A 243 15.20 -11.32 -40.50
CA GLU A 243 14.75 -11.20 -39.13
C GLU A 243 16.00 -11.42 -38.26
N VAL A 244 16.67 -10.34 -37.86
CA VAL A 244 17.70 -10.39 -36.84
C VAL A 244 16.99 -10.72 -35.54
N GLU A 245 16.86 -12.02 -35.30
CA GLU A 245 16.59 -12.60 -34.00
C GLU A 245 17.74 -12.14 -33.10
N THR A 246 17.53 -11.04 -32.37
CA THR A 246 18.43 -10.63 -31.30
C THR A 246 18.34 -11.68 -30.20
N ALA A 247 19.11 -12.76 -30.36
CA ALA A 247 19.53 -13.59 -29.27
C ALA A 247 20.25 -12.66 -28.28
N ILE A 248 19.55 -12.32 -27.20
CA ILE A 248 20.18 -11.79 -26.00
C ILE A 248 21.28 -12.80 -25.66
N PRO A 249 22.58 -12.43 -25.65
CA PRO A 249 23.58 -13.34 -25.14
C PRO A 249 23.17 -13.63 -23.70
N ASP A 250 23.01 -14.91 -23.37
CA ASP A 250 23.05 -15.36 -21.98
C ASP A 250 24.45 -15.01 -21.50
N GLU A 251 24.62 -13.75 -21.06
CA GLU A 251 25.79 -13.30 -20.32
C GLU A 251 25.72 -14.06 -19.01
N SER A 252 26.30 -15.26 -19.02
CA SER A 252 26.75 -15.96 -17.84
C SER A 252 27.72 -15.02 -17.14
N TYR A 253 27.17 -14.16 -16.29
CA TYR A 253 27.89 -13.19 -15.49
C TYR A 253 28.80 -13.99 -14.55
N VAL A 254 30.07 -14.14 -14.93
CA VAL A 254 31.11 -14.64 -14.03
C VAL A 254 31.28 -13.56 -12.97
N GLN A 255 30.62 -13.70 -11.82
CA GLN A 255 30.87 -12.82 -10.69
C GLN A 255 32.21 -13.17 -10.05
N PRO A 256 33.05 -12.15 -9.75
CA PRO A 256 34.31 -12.36 -9.05
C PRO A 256 34.04 -12.87 -7.63
N ASP A 257 34.98 -13.59 -7.03
CA ASP A 257 34.93 -14.04 -5.63
C ASP A 257 34.55 -12.88 -4.69
N VAL A 258 33.26 -12.77 -4.39
CA VAL A 258 32.73 -11.72 -3.54
C VAL A 258 33.15 -12.04 -2.10
N SER A 259 33.94 -11.17 -1.49
CA SER A 259 34.33 -11.32 -0.08
C SER A 259 33.08 -11.49 0.80
N LEU A 260 33.16 -12.37 1.81
CA LEU A 260 32.04 -12.66 2.73
C LEU A 260 31.42 -11.38 3.31
N ALA A 261 32.24 -10.35 3.58
CA ALA A 261 31.78 -9.05 4.04
C ALA A 261 30.89 -8.32 3.03
N LEU A 262 31.23 -8.38 1.74
CA LEU A 262 30.40 -7.78 0.68
C LEU A 262 29.12 -8.60 0.47
N TYR A 263 29.17 -9.93 0.59
CA TYR A 263 27.97 -10.78 0.54
C TYR A 263 27.01 -10.47 1.70
N LEU A 264 27.52 -10.39 2.95
CA LEU A 264 26.71 -10.03 4.12
C LEU A 264 26.15 -8.61 4.02
N ARG A 265 26.91 -7.66 3.44
CA ARG A 265 26.44 -6.30 3.19
C ARG A 265 25.24 -6.29 2.23
N HIS A 266 25.30 -7.08 1.15
CA HIS A 266 24.18 -7.22 0.21
C HIS A 266 22.99 -7.99 0.79
N ALA A 267 23.22 -8.87 1.78
CA ALA A 267 22.16 -9.62 2.44
C ALA A 267 21.36 -8.78 3.44
N PHE A 268 22.03 -7.92 4.21
CA PHE A 268 21.45 -7.28 5.39
C PHE A 268 21.03 -5.82 5.21
N LEU A 269 21.47 -5.16 4.14
CA LEU A 269 21.05 -3.79 3.86
C LEU A 269 19.98 -3.78 2.76
N PRO A 270 18.86 -3.05 2.97
CA PRO A 270 17.88 -2.85 1.92
C PRO A 270 18.54 -2.12 0.74
N ARG A 271 18.30 -2.64 -0.46
CA ARG A 271 18.84 -2.06 -1.70
C ARG A 271 17.91 -0.95 -2.17
N ASP A 272 18.41 0.27 -2.11
CA ASP A 272 17.76 1.43 -2.73
C ASP A 272 18.11 1.48 -4.22
N ASP A 273 17.10 1.64 -5.07
CA ASP A 273 17.27 1.63 -6.54
C ASP A 273 17.83 2.97 -7.08
N VAL A 274 17.81 4.05 -6.28
CA VAL A 274 18.32 5.39 -6.66
C VAL A 274 19.59 5.74 -5.88
N PRO A 275 20.73 6.04 -6.57
CA PRO A 275 21.99 6.41 -5.93
C PRO A 275 21.88 7.64 -5.03
N TRP A 276 22.63 7.66 -3.92
CA TRP A 276 22.64 8.78 -2.96
C TRP A 276 23.04 10.13 -3.59
N SER A 277 23.94 10.10 -4.58
CA SER A 277 24.43 11.29 -5.28
C SER A 277 23.35 12.02 -6.08
N GLU A 278 22.37 11.30 -6.60
CA GLU A 278 21.31 11.83 -7.47
C GLU A 278 20.12 12.40 -6.68
N ARG A 279 20.09 12.22 -5.35
CA ARG A 279 19.01 12.71 -4.52
C ARG A 279 19.18 14.19 -4.16
N GLY A 280 18.08 14.94 -4.33
CA GLY A 280 17.95 16.27 -3.75
C GLY A 280 18.02 16.26 -2.22
N LYS A 281 18.21 17.43 -1.59
CA LYS A 281 18.36 17.56 -0.13
C LYS A 281 17.20 16.91 0.65
N CYS A 282 15.96 17.15 0.24
CA CYS A 282 14.77 16.54 0.85
C CYS A 282 14.76 15.01 0.69
N GLY A 283 15.12 14.51 -0.49
CA GLY A 283 15.23 13.07 -0.74
C GLY A 283 16.28 12.38 0.13
N LYS A 284 17.40 13.05 0.41
CA LYS A 284 18.45 12.54 1.33
C LYS A 284 17.96 12.44 2.78
N VAL A 285 17.24 13.46 3.26
CA VAL A 285 16.64 13.43 4.61
C VAL A 285 15.62 12.29 4.69
N LEU A 286 14.74 12.16 3.69
CA LEU A 286 13.75 11.09 3.65
C LEU A 286 14.39 9.69 3.60
N SER A 287 15.52 9.52 2.90
CA SER A 287 16.30 8.27 2.93
C SER A 287 16.77 7.90 4.34
N ILE A 288 17.26 8.87 5.11
CA ILE A 288 17.74 8.65 6.48
C ILE A 288 16.58 8.20 7.36
N VAL A 289 15.42 8.85 7.23
CA VAL A 289 14.20 8.48 7.98
C VAL A 289 13.66 7.11 7.54
N LYS A 290 13.72 6.79 6.24
CA LYS A 290 13.27 5.51 5.66
C LYS A 290 14.17 4.34 6.07
N LEU A 291 15.47 4.56 6.28
CA LEU A 291 16.44 3.50 6.54
C LEU A 291 16.08 2.58 7.73
N PRO A 292 15.79 3.07 8.95
CA PRO A 292 15.47 2.20 10.09
C PRO A 292 14.21 1.37 9.84
N VAL A 293 13.17 2.01 9.29
CA VAL A 293 11.92 1.35 8.89
C VAL A 293 12.19 0.25 7.86
N SER A 294 12.93 0.58 6.80
CA SER A 294 13.24 -0.35 5.73
C SER A 294 14.12 -1.49 6.20
N LEU A 295 15.00 -1.28 7.18
CA LEU A 295 15.78 -2.35 7.80
C LEU A 295 14.88 -3.33 8.53
N ILE A 296 13.98 -2.83 9.39
CA ILE A 296 13.03 -3.68 10.12
C ILE A 296 12.18 -4.49 9.14
N LEU A 297 11.65 -3.85 8.10
CA LEU A 297 10.84 -4.54 7.08
C LEU A 297 11.67 -5.56 6.29
N HIS A 298 12.91 -5.23 5.90
CA HIS A 298 13.79 -6.14 5.15
C HIS A 298 14.08 -7.44 5.93
N PHE A 299 14.20 -7.36 7.25
CA PHE A 299 14.42 -8.53 8.11
C PHE A 299 13.16 -9.33 8.42
N THR A 300 11.98 -8.72 8.30
CA THR A 300 10.72 -9.33 8.78
C THR A 300 9.82 -9.76 7.62
N VAL A 301 9.88 -9.09 6.47
CA VAL A 301 9.03 -9.34 5.32
C VAL A 301 9.84 -9.99 4.20
N PRO A 302 9.53 -11.24 3.81
CA PRO A 302 10.14 -11.85 2.63
C PRO A 302 9.69 -11.14 1.36
N LEU A 303 10.67 -10.72 0.55
CA LEU A 303 10.43 -10.01 -0.70
C LEU A 303 10.87 -10.87 -1.89
N VAL A 304 9.89 -11.25 -2.70
CA VAL A 304 10.10 -11.86 -4.02
C VAL A 304 9.72 -10.81 -5.06
N ASP A 305 10.66 -10.46 -5.92
CA ASP A 305 10.44 -9.47 -6.96
C ASP A 305 11.09 -9.93 -8.26
N TYR A 306 10.27 -10.22 -9.28
CA TYR A 306 10.75 -10.70 -10.59
C TYR A 306 11.33 -9.59 -11.47
N GLU A 307 11.20 -8.32 -11.09
CA GLU A 307 11.84 -7.19 -11.80
C GLU A 307 13.31 -7.04 -11.38
N LYS A 308 13.71 -7.63 -10.24
CA LYS A 308 15.08 -7.58 -9.71
C LYS A 308 15.91 -8.80 -10.14
N PRO A 309 17.25 -8.66 -10.27
CA PRO A 309 18.13 -9.78 -10.60
C PRO A 309 17.94 -10.93 -9.59
N GLU A 310 18.03 -12.16 -10.09
CA GLU A 310 17.78 -13.40 -9.33
C GLU A 310 16.44 -13.46 -8.59
N HIS A 311 15.47 -12.65 -8.99
CA HIS A 311 14.19 -12.53 -8.30
C HIS A 311 14.31 -12.13 -6.82
N ASN A 312 15.36 -11.34 -6.49
CA ASN A 312 15.75 -10.98 -5.13
C ASN A 312 16.05 -12.18 -4.21
N TRP A 313 16.55 -13.28 -4.79
CA TRP A 313 16.92 -14.46 -4.02
C TRP A 313 18.16 -14.21 -3.14
N ASN A 314 18.03 -14.49 -1.85
CA ASN A 314 19.17 -14.63 -0.96
C ASN A 314 18.89 -15.74 0.03
N LYS A 315 19.71 -16.80 -0.01
CA LYS A 315 19.55 -17.98 0.85
C LYS A 315 19.48 -17.62 2.33
N LEU A 316 20.39 -16.78 2.83
CA LEU A 316 20.47 -16.47 4.26
C LEU A 316 19.25 -15.68 4.72
N LEU A 317 18.87 -14.67 3.95
CA LEU A 317 17.74 -13.80 4.26
C LEU A 317 16.40 -14.55 4.17
N ASN A 318 16.17 -15.30 3.09
CA ASN A 318 14.93 -16.05 2.90
C ASN A 318 14.79 -17.20 3.92
N SER A 319 15.89 -17.88 4.27
CA SER A 319 15.85 -18.86 5.38
C SER A 319 15.49 -18.18 6.71
N PHE A 320 16.06 -17.00 6.99
CA PHE A 320 15.71 -16.23 8.19
C PHE A 320 14.24 -15.81 8.20
N HIS A 321 13.65 -15.47 7.04
CA HIS A 321 12.24 -15.11 6.92
C HIS A 321 11.26 -16.23 7.29
N LEU A 322 11.65 -17.50 7.18
CA LEU A 322 10.84 -18.63 7.68
C LEU A 322 10.70 -18.62 9.21
N LEU A 323 11.65 -17.99 9.91
CA LEU A 323 11.57 -17.73 11.34
C LEU A 323 10.94 -16.37 11.64
N SER A 324 11.47 -15.29 11.06
CA SER A 324 11.09 -13.93 11.42
C SER A 324 9.67 -13.57 10.97
N GLY A 325 9.23 -13.99 9.78
CA GLY A 325 7.90 -13.66 9.25
C GLY A 325 6.76 -14.19 10.14
N PRO A 326 6.64 -15.51 10.36
CA PRO A 326 5.61 -16.07 11.24
C PRO A 326 5.68 -15.57 12.68
N LEU A 327 6.89 -15.36 13.21
CA LEU A 327 7.09 -14.84 14.57
C LEU A 327 6.56 -13.41 14.69
N VAL A 328 6.86 -12.54 13.73
CA VAL A 328 6.36 -11.16 13.70
C VAL A 328 4.85 -11.14 13.57
N VAL A 329 4.26 -11.96 12.70
CA VAL A 329 2.79 -12.08 12.61
C VAL A 329 2.19 -12.51 13.94
N SER A 330 2.78 -13.51 14.59
CA SER A 330 2.33 -14.00 15.90
C SER A 330 2.38 -12.90 16.97
N LEU A 331 3.46 -12.11 17.01
CA LEU A 331 3.63 -11.04 18.00
C LEU A 331 2.74 -9.82 17.71
N LEU A 332 2.67 -9.38 16.45
CA LEU A 332 1.93 -8.18 16.05
C LEU A 332 0.41 -8.36 16.14
N THR A 333 -0.09 -9.57 15.88
CA THR A 333 -1.52 -9.89 16.05
C THR A 333 -1.91 -10.16 17.50
N GLN A 334 -0.97 -10.08 18.44
CA GLN A 334 -1.10 -10.48 19.85
C GLN A 334 -1.50 -11.96 20.09
N LEU A 335 -1.75 -12.74 19.02
CA LEU A 335 -2.05 -14.17 19.08
C LEU A 335 -0.92 -14.96 19.75
N GLY A 336 0.31 -14.52 19.61
CA GLY A 336 1.50 -15.14 20.20
C GLY A 336 1.46 -15.18 21.73
N PHE A 337 0.79 -14.23 22.38
CA PHE A 337 0.72 -14.16 23.85
C PHE A 337 -0.32 -15.13 24.44
N TYR A 338 -1.21 -15.69 23.63
CA TYR A 338 -2.10 -16.76 24.08
C TYR A 338 -1.29 -18.01 24.44
N LYS A 339 -1.69 -18.66 25.54
CA LYS A 339 -1.02 -19.85 26.05
C LYS A 339 -1.82 -21.10 25.70
N ILE A 340 -1.18 -22.05 25.05
CA ILE A 340 -1.70 -23.40 24.84
C ILE A 340 -1.74 -24.10 26.19
N ALA A 341 -2.93 -24.56 26.57
CA ALA A 341 -3.21 -25.19 27.87
C ALA A 341 -2.74 -24.35 29.08
N ASN A 342 -2.71 -23.00 28.97
CA ASN A 342 -2.18 -22.07 29.98
C ASN A 342 -0.69 -22.25 30.36
N VAL A 343 0.05 -23.12 29.68
CA VAL A 343 1.46 -23.42 30.01
C VAL A 343 2.41 -22.80 29.00
N PHE A 344 2.15 -22.97 27.71
CA PHE A 344 3.14 -22.67 26.67
C PHE A 344 2.64 -21.60 25.70
N PRO A 345 3.34 -20.46 25.53
CA PRO A 345 2.89 -19.39 24.66
C PRO A 345 3.04 -19.75 23.17
N ILE A 346 2.11 -19.31 22.35
CA ILE A 346 2.09 -19.62 20.91
C ILE A 346 3.35 -19.07 20.20
N TRP A 347 3.83 -17.88 20.57
CA TRP A 347 5.04 -17.30 19.95
C TRP A 347 6.27 -18.22 20.09
N ALA A 348 6.39 -18.94 21.21
CA ALA A 348 7.50 -19.85 21.43
C ALA A 348 7.40 -21.10 20.56
N VAL A 349 6.18 -21.60 20.30
CA VAL A 349 5.95 -22.72 19.36
C VAL A 349 6.36 -22.29 17.95
N VAL A 350 5.88 -21.12 17.54
CA VAL A 350 6.18 -20.56 16.22
C VAL A 350 7.68 -20.34 16.04
N ALA A 351 8.38 -19.85 17.08
CA ALA A 351 9.84 -19.70 17.06
C ALA A 351 10.57 -21.04 16.92
N ILE A 352 10.17 -22.07 17.66
CA ILE A 352 10.77 -23.42 17.57
C ILE A 352 10.59 -24.00 16.15
N VAL A 353 9.35 -23.98 15.64
CA VAL A 353 9.03 -24.50 14.31
C VAL A 353 9.77 -23.71 13.23
N GLY A 354 9.74 -22.38 13.31
CA GLY A 354 10.44 -21.49 12.37
C GLY A 354 11.95 -21.70 12.38
N THR A 355 12.55 -21.96 13.55
CA THR A 355 13.99 -22.25 13.67
C THR A 355 14.32 -23.58 12.98
N ILE A 356 13.52 -24.63 13.20
CA ILE A 356 13.70 -25.93 12.53
C ILE A 356 13.60 -25.76 11.01
N LEU A 357 12.61 -25.03 10.50
CA LEU A 357 12.43 -24.76 9.07
C LEU A 357 13.58 -23.94 8.48
N CYS A 358 14.05 -22.92 9.19
CA CYS A 358 15.21 -22.10 8.81
C CYS A 358 16.47 -22.97 8.65
N PHE A 359 16.81 -23.79 9.66
CA PHE A 359 17.96 -24.69 9.61
C PHE A 359 17.82 -25.74 8.50
N ALA A 360 16.64 -26.34 8.35
CA ALA A 360 16.38 -27.31 7.29
C ALA A 360 16.61 -26.69 5.90
N MET A 361 16.11 -25.46 5.67
CA MET A 361 16.30 -24.76 4.39
C MET A 361 17.77 -24.38 4.13
N LEU A 362 18.51 -23.99 5.18
CA LEU A 362 19.95 -23.71 5.07
C LEU A 362 20.77 -24.96 4.68
N ILE A 363 20.33 -26.16 5.07
CA ILE A 363 21.00 -27.42 4.73
C ILE A 363 20.58 -27.91 3.32
N VAL A 364 19.29 -27.83 2.99
CA VAL A 364 18.72 -28.42 1.76
C VAL A 364 18.98 -27.56 0.51
N THR A 365 19.10 -26.24 0.65
CA THR A 365 19.12 -25.35 -0.51
C THR A 365 20.53 -24.94 -0.89
N GLU A 366 20.88 -25.05 -2.18
CA GLU A 366 22.13 -24.56 -2.72
C GLU A 366 22.18 -23.02 -2.77
N HIS A 367 23.38 -22.44 -2.75
CA HIS A 367 23.55 -20.98 -2.69
C HIS A 367 23.13 -20.26 -3.98
N HIS A 368 23.29 -20.89 -5.14
CA HIS A 368 23.21 -20.23 -6.46
C HIS A 368 21.99 -20.64 -7.30
N SER A 369 21.18 -21.61 -6.87
CA SER A 369 20.00 -22.06 -7.60
C SER A 369 18.73 -21.72 -6.82
N LYS A 370 17.89 -20.86 -7.40
CA LYS A 370 16.59 -20.52 -6.82
C LYS A 370 15.71 -21.78 -6.74
N PRO A 371 15.14 -22.12 -5.57
CA PRO A 371 14.29 -23.29 -5.46
C PRO A 371 12.95 -23.06 -6.18
N ARG A 372 12.32 -24.14 -6.65
CA ARG A 372 11.01 -24.08 -7.33
C ARG A 372 9.91 -23.45 -6.46
N TYR A 373 10.03 -23.55 -5.14
CA TYR A 373 9.10 -22.97 -4.18
C TYR A 373 9.43 -21.51 -3.79
N HIS A 374 10.41 -20.84 -4.43
CA HIS A 374 10.73 -19.42 -4.15
C HIS A 374 9.51 -18.51 -4.28
N ALA A 375 8.61 -18.80 -5.23
CA ALA A 375 7.35 -18.09 -5.39
C ALA A 375 6.44 -18.17 -4.14
N GLY A 376 6.55 -19.20 -3.31
CA GLY A 376 5.82 -19.33 -2.04
C GLY A 376 6.16 -18.23 -1.03
N PHE A 377 7.39 -17.70 -1.06
CA PHE A 377 7.78 -16.57 -0.22
C PHE A 377 7.01 -15.30 -0.55
N ALA A 378 6.46 -15.15 -1.76
CA ALA A 378 5.60 -14.02 -2.10
C ALA A 378 4.28 -14.05 -1.31
N PHE A 379 3.70 -15.23 -1.07
CA PHE A 379 2.50 -15.36 -0.24
C PHE A 379 2.78 -15.06 1.23
N LEU A 380 3.92 -15.52 1.75
CA LEU A 380 4.37 -15.18 3.10
C LEU A 380 4.63 -13.67 3.22
N GLY A 381 5.31 -13.07 2.25
CA GLY A 381 5.60 -11.64 2.19
C GLY A 381 4.34 -10.81 2.18
N PHE A 382 3.38 -11.19 1.34
CA PHE A 382 2.05 -10.59 1.31
C PHE A 382 1.37 -10.63 2.69
N ALA A 383 1.27 -11.81 3.32
CA ALA A 383 0.61 -11.95 4.62
C ALA A 383 1.29 -11.11 5.72
N VAL A 384 2.63 -11.15 5.80
CA VAL A 384 3.39 -10.37 6.81
C VAL A 384 3.24 -8.87 6.54
N SER A 385 3.26 -8.43 5.28
CA SER A 385 3.07 -7.01 4.93
C SER A 385 1.68 -6.48 5.26
N VAL A 386 0.62 -7.28 5.10
CA VAL A 386 -0.75 -6.92 5.53
C VAL A 386 -0.81 -6.69 7.03
N VAL A 387 -0.18 -7.57 7.82
CA VAL A 387 -0.13 -7.43 9.28
C VAL A 387 0.66 -6.18 9.68
N TRP A 388 1.78 -5.88 9.04
CA TRP A 388 2.52 -4.64 9.27
C TRP A 388 1.71 -3.38 8.95
N ILE A 389 1.02 -3.35 7.80
CA ILE A 389 0.14 -2.25 7.41
C ILE A 389 -0.93 -2.02 8.49
N TYR A 390 -1.62 -3.10 8.90
CA TYR A 390 -2.64 -3.04 9.95
C TYR A 390 -2.06 -2.52 11.28
N SER A 391 -0.94 -3.07 11.73
CA SER A 391 -0.30 -2.67 12.99
C SER A 391 0.16 -1.21 12.97
N VAL A 392 0.79 -0.76 11.89
CA VAL A 392 1.23 0.64 11.74
C VAL A 392 0.02 1.59 11.69
N ALA A 393 -1.05 1.20 10.98
CA ALA A 393 -2.27 2.00 10.92
C ALA A 393 -2.95 2.14 12.29
N ASN A 394 -3.00 1.08 13.09
CA ASN A 394 -3.48 1.15 14.47
C ASN A 394 -2.67 2.14 15.31
N GLU A 395 -1.33 2.12 15.21
CA GLU A 395 -0.49 3.08 15.91
C GLU A 395 -0.75 4.53 15.48
N ILE A 396 -0.94 4.76 14.17
CA ILE A 396 -1.29 6.09 13.62
C ILE A 396 -2.62 6.56 14.21
N VAL A 397 -3.64 5.69 14.19
CA VAL A 397 -4.98 5.99 14.73
C VAL A 397 -4.90 6.36 16.21
N ASN A 398 -4.21 5.56 17.02
CA ASN A 398 -4.06 5.78 18.46
C ASN A 398 -3.34 7.11 18.76
N LEU A 399 -2.31 7.43 17.98
CA LEU A 399 -1.58 8.68 18.10
C LEU A 399 -2.43 9.89 17.68
N LEU A 400 -3.20 9.78 16.60
CA LEU A 400 -4.11 10.82 16.14
C LEU A 400 -5.22 11.07 17.16
N THR A 401 -5.84 10.02 17.72
CA THR A 401 -6.82 10.15 18.80
C THR A 401 -6.23 10.88 20.00
N THR A 402 -4.96 10.60 20.35
CA THR A 402 -4.24 11.32 21.40
C THR A 402 -4.12 12.82 21.08
N PHE A 403 -3.74 13.18 19.85
CA PHE A 403 -3.73 14.57 19.41
C PHE A 403 -5.13 15.21 19.46
N GLY A 404 -6.17 14.45 19.13
CA GLY A 404 -7.56 14.90 19.18
C GLY A 404 -8.02 15.26 20.59
N ILE A 405 -7.66 14.44 21.57
CA ILE A 405 -7.93 14.70 22.99
C ILE A 405 -7.14 15.92 23.47
N VAL A 406 -5.84 16.00 23.16
CA VAL A 406 -4.99 17.11 23.64
C VAL A 406 -5.40 18.45 23.04
N PHE A 407 -5.63 18.53 21.73
CA PHE A 407 -5.99 19.77 21.04
C PHE A 407 -7.50 20.05 21.03
N ASP A 408 -8.32 19.15 21.58
CA ASP A 408 -9.78 19.22 21.54
C ASP A 408 -10.34 19.34 20.12
N ILE A 409 -9.79 18.52 19.23
CA ILE A 409 -10.22 18.36 17.85
C ILE A 409 -11.11 17.11 17.79
N SER A 410 -12.19 17.14 17.01
CA SER A 410 -13.01 15.96 16.81
C SER A 410 -12.25 14.88 16.04
N ASN A 411 -12.48 13.62 16.40
CA ASN A 411 -11.87 12.47 15.72
C ASN A 411 -12.16 12.50 14.20
N THR A 412 -13.34 12.99 13.82
CA THR A 412 -13.72 13.15 12.40
C THR A 412 -12.82 14.14 11.65
N ILE A 413 -12.49 15.30 12.24
CA ILE A 413 -11.61 16.29 11.58
C ILE A 413 -10.20 15.72 11.40
N LEU A 414 -9.68 15.01 12.40
CA LEU A 414 -8.38 14.35 12.32
C LEU A 414 -8.34 13.26 11.24
N GLY A 415 -9.43 12.48 11.12
CA GLY A 415 -9.62 11.52 10.05
C GLY A 415 -9.62 12.19 8.68
N LEU A 416 -10.47 13.21 8.50
CA LEU A 416 -10.62 13.97 7.25
C LEU A 416 -9.34 14.65 6.76
N THR A 417 -8.40 14.92 7.67
CA THR A 417 -7.18 15.68 7.36
C THR A 417 -5.94 14.80 7.48
N PHE A 418 -5.40 14.62 8.68
CA PHE A 418 -4.10 13.99 8.88
C PHE A 418 -4.06 12.52 8.45
N LEU A 419 -5.08 11.73 8.81
CA LEU A 419 -5.12 10.31 8.42
C LEU A 419 -5.31 10.15 6.91
N ALA A 420 -6.27 10.90 6.35
CA ALA A 420 -6.52 10.98 4.91
C ALA A 420 -5.28 11.38 4.11
N TRP A 421 -4.59 12.45 4.50
CA TRP A 421 -3.41 12.96 3.77
C TRP A 421 -2.25 11.98 3.83
N GLY A 422 -2.03 11.34 4.98
CA GLY A 422 -0.92 10.42 5.15
C GLY A 422 -1.12 9.11 4.39
N ASN A 423 -2.34 8.57 4.35
CA ASN A 423 -2.68 7.39 3.55
C ASN A 423 -2.56 7.69 2.05
N SER A 424 -3.08 8.83 1.59
CA SER A 424 -3.06 9.22 0.17
C SER A 424 -1.75 9.90 -0.27
N LEU A 425 -0.70 9.92 0.55
CA LEU A 425 0.59 10.52 0.19
C LEU A 425 1.29 9.71 -0.90
N SER A 426 1.22 8.38 -0.84
CA SER A 426 1.73 7.47 -1.87
C SER A 426 1.02 7.69 -3.21
N ASP A 427 -0.30 7.88 -3.18
CA ASP A 427 -1.10 8.19 -4.37
C ASP A 427 -0.73 9.54 -4.97
N TYR A 428 -0.50 10.56 -4.14
CA TYR A 428 -0.04 11.87 -4.61
C TYR A 428 1.27 11.74 -5.39
N VAL A 429 2.27 11.10 -4.78
CA VAL A 429 3.59 10.95 -5.41
C VAL A 429 3.49 10.11 -6.69
N SER A 430 2.81 8.97 -6.62
CA SER A 430 2.72 8.03 -7.75
C SER A 430 1.99 8.64 -8.94
N ASN A 431 0.81 9.24 -8.71
CA ASN A 431 0.00 9.79 -9.80
C ASN A 431 0.62 11.04 -10.43
N VAL A 432 1.28 11.90 -9.64
CA VAL A 432 2.01 13.07 -10.16
C VAL A 432 3.25 12.64 -10.94
N VAL A 433 3.97 11.61 -10.48
CA VAL A 433 5.13 11.05 -11.20
C VAL A 433 4.69 10.43 -12.54
N SER A 434 3.63 9.63 -12.56
CA SER A 434 3.09 9.06 -13.82
C SER A 434 2.68 10.16 -14.81
N ALA A 435 2.09 11.25 -14.31
CA ALA A 435 1.75 12.40 -15.14
C ALA A 435 3.00 13.06 -15.75
N ARG A 436 4.05 13.29 -14.95
CA ARG A 436 5.33 13.84 -15.41
C ARG A 436 6.06 12.96 -16.42
N GLN A 437 5.85 11.64 -16.36
CA GLN A 437 6.40 10.68 -17.32
C GLN A 437 5.64 10.63 -18.66
N GLY A 438 4.65 11.50 -18.86
CA GLY A 438 3.88 11.58 -20.10
C GLY A 438 2.57 10.79 -20.10
N TYR A 439 2.14 10.26 -18.94
CA TYR A 439 0.89 9.51 -18.78
C TYR A 439 -0.13 10.22 -17.88
N PRO A 440 -0.50 11.50 -18.12
CA PRO A 440 -1.40 12.25 -17.24
C PRO A 440 -2.83 11.71 -17.22
N ASN A 441 -3.28 11.07 -18.31
CA ASN A 441 -4.57 10.38 -18.35
C ASN A 441 -4.65 9.20 -17.36
N MET A 442 -3.53 8.51 -17.12
CA MET A 442 -3.48 7.42 -16.16
C MET A 442 -3.55 7.96 -14.73
N GLY A 443 -2.75 8.99 -14.42
CA GLY A 443 -2.75 9.63 -13.11
C GLY A 443 -4.11 10.22 -12.74
N ILE A 444 -4.80 10.92 -13.65
CA ILE A 444 -6.14 11.46 -13.36
C ILE A 444 -7.19 10.36 -13.21
N SER A 445 -7.11 9.29 -13.99
CA SER A 445 -8.06 8.17 -13.87
C SER A 445 -7.90 7.46 -12.54
N ALA A 446 -6.66 7.30 -12.06
CA ALA A 446 -6.38 6.76 -10.73
C ALA A 446 -6.94 7.64 -9.61
N CYS A 447 -6.98 8.98 -9.79
CA CYS A 447 -7.54 9.88 -8.79
C CYS A 447 -9.05 9.71 -8.55
N TYR A 448 -9.80 9.23 -9.54
CA TYR A 448 -11.25 8.99 -9.40
C TYR A 448 -11.58 7.50 -9.22
N GLY A 449 -10.77 6.61 -9.79
CA GLY A 449 -10.93 5.17 -9.64
C GLY A 449 -10.44 4.63 -8.30
N GLY A 450 -9.42 5.27 -7.69
CA GLY A 450 -8.87 4.91 -6.38
C GLY A 450 -9.90 5.01 -5.25
N PRO A 451 -10.49 6.19 -5.00
CA PRO A 451 -11.49 6.37 -3.94
C PRO A 451 -12.80 5.56 -4.07
N LEU A 452 -13.01 4.90 -5.21
CA LEU A 452 -14.16 4.01 -5.47
C LEU A 452 -13.90 2.56 -5.03
N LEU A 453 -12.63 2.18 -4.87
CA LEU A 453 -12.17 0.88 -4.37
C LEU A 453 -12.25 0.85 -2.85
#